data_AF-A0AAE9A8D5-F1
#
_entry.id   AF-A0AAE9A8D5-F1
#
_cell.length_a   1.000
_cell.length_b   1.000
_cell.length_c   1.000
_cell.angle_alpha   90.00
_cell.angle_beta   90.00
_cell.angle_gamma   90.00
#
_symmetry.space_group_name_H-M   'P 1'
#
loop_
_entity.id
_entity.type
_entity.pdbx_description
1 polymer ?
#
loop_
_entity_poly.entity_id
_entity_poly.type
_entity_poly.pdbx_seq_one_letter_code
_entity_poly.pdbx_strand_id
1 'polypeptide(L)'
;MEGACEASLACSTCHVYVDPAFSDKLPEPLEEEDDMLDMAPALKDNSRLGCQIVLTKELDGITVTLPTMTRNFYVDGHVPKPH
;
A
#
# COMPACT_ATOMS: atom_id res chain seq x y z
N MET A 1 -2.80 0.13 -10.06
CA MET A 1 -2.62 -0.57 -8.77
C MET A 1 -3.68 -1.64 -8.73
N GLU A 2 -3.27 -2.91 -8.79
CA GLU A 2 -4.17 -4.05 -8.65
C GLU A 2 -3.87 -4.73 -7.33
N GLY A 3 -4.86 -4.83 -6.45
CA GLY A 3 -4.76 -5.61 -5.21
C GLY A 3 -5.00 -7.07 -5.52
N ALA A 4 -3.94 -7.84 -5.77
CA ALA A 4 -4.03 -9.24 -6.25
C ALA A 4 -4.79 -10.19 -5.31
N CYS A 5 -4.92 -9.84 -4.02
CA CYS A 5 -5.69 -10.61 -3.04
C CYS A 5 -7.11 -10.06 -2.79
N GLU A 6 -7.57 -9.09 -3.58
CA GLU A 6 -8.90 -8.49 -3.43
C GLU A 6 -9.13 -7.89 -2.02
N ALA A 7 -8.11 -7.20 -1.50
CA ALA A 7 -8.10 -6.62 -0.15
C ALA A 7 -8.18 -7.62 1.03
N SER A 8 -7.95 -8.90 0.79
CA SER A 8 -8.00 -9.95 1.82
C SER A 8 -6.75 -10.04 2.72
N LEU A 9 -5.93 -8.98 2.77
CA LEU A 9 -4.68 -8.94 3.56
C LEU A 9 -3.70 -10.11 3.27
N ALA A 10 -3.75 -10.69 2.07
CA ALA A 10 -2.94 -11.86 1.71
C ALA A 10 -1.79 -11.55 0.73
N CYS A 11 -1.51 -10.27 0.46
CA CYS A 11 -0.40 -9.86 -0.40
C CYS A 11 0.02 -8.40 -0.12
N SER A 12 1.20 -8.01 -0.61
CA SER A 12 1.72 -6.63 -0.53
C SER A 12 1.62 -5.85 -1.86
N THR A 13 0.72 -6.26 -2.76
CA THR A 13 0.55 -5.61 -4.08
C THR A 13 -0.10 -4.24 -4.01
N CYS A 14 -0.74 -3.94 -2.88
CA CYS A 14 -1.33 -2.66 -2.57
C CYS A 14 -0.41 -1.78 -1.72
N HIS A 15 0.87 -2.12 -1.58
CA HIS A 15 1.85 -1.33 -0.84
C HIS A 15 1.94 0.10 -1.39
N VAL A 16 1.79 1.07 -0.51
CA VAL A 16 1.93 2.51 -0.76
C VAL A 16 2.75 3.16 0.34
N TYR A 17 3.34 4.31 0.04
CA TYR A 17 3.89 5.23 1.03
C TYR A 17 2.87 6.35 1.28
N VAL A 18 2.47 6.51 2.53
CA VAL A 18 1.55 7.58 2.95
C VAL A 18 2.32 8.88 3.18
N ASP A 19 1.76 10.01 2.77
CA ASP A 19 2.31 11.32 3.10
C ASP A 19 2.39 11.49 4.64
N PRO A 20 3.57 11.82 5.19
CA PRO A 20 3.74 12.05 6.64
C PRO A 20 2.71 13.01 7.25
N ALA A 21 2.19 13.99 6.48
CA ALA A 21 1.16 14.91 6.94
C ALA A 21 -0.19 14.23 7.28
N PHE A 22 -0.38 12.99 6.84
CA PHE A 22 -1.59 12.19 7.07
C PHE A 22 -1.32 10.91 7.89
N SER A 23 -0.06 10.58 8.19
CA SER A 23 0.29 9.39 8.98
C SER A 23 -0.38 9.39 10.35
N ASP A 24 -0.40 10.53 11.06
CA ASP A 24 -1.01 10.66 12.38
C ASP A 24 -2.55 10.63 12.36
N LYS A 25 -3.16 10.77 11.16
CA LYS A 25 -4.62 10.72 10.97
C LYS A 25 -5.11 9.33 10.61
N LEU A 26 -4.20 8.42 10.29
CA LEU A 26 -4.52 7.02 10.04
C LEU A 26 -4.46 6.24 11.35
N PRO A 27 -5.31 5.22 11.52
CA PRO A 27 -5.11 4.26 12.59
C PRO A 27 -3.76 3.56 12.39
N GLU A 28 -3.14 3.15 13.49
CA GLU A 28 -1.96 2.29 13.45
C GLU A 28 -2.23 1.04 12.59
N PRO A 29 -1.23 0.55 11.85
CA PRO A 29 -1.37 -0.70 11.11
C PRO A 29 -1.69 -1.86 12.06
N LEU A 30 -2.42 -2.84 11.56
CA LEU A 30 -2.64 -4.09 12.28
C LEU A 30 -1.35 -4.92 12.23
N GLU A 31 -1.12 -5.76 13.26
CA GLU A 31 0.05 -6.66 13.28
C GLU A 31 0.12 -7.53 12.01
N GLU A 32 -1.03 -8.04 11.53
CA GLU A 32 -1.10 -8.81 10.29
C GLU A 32 -0.75 -7.95 9.04
N GLU A 33 -1.04 -6.65 9.06
CA GLU A 33 -0.64 -5.72 7.99
C GLU A 33 0.89 -5.58 7.96
N ASP A 34 1.51 -5.41 9.12
CA ASP A 34 2.96 -5.31 9.27
C ASP A 34 3.68 -6.59 8.83
N ASP A 35 3.16 -7.76 9.23
CA ASP A 35 3.67 -9.06 8.77
C ASP A 35 3.68 -9.19 7.24
N MET A 36 2.67 -8.63 6.57
CA MET A 36 2.61 -8.61 5.10
C MET A 36 3.54 -7.57 4.48
N LEU A 37 3.70 -6.41 5.13
CA LEU A 37 4.59 -5.34 4.71
C LEU A 37 6.07 -5.71 4.84
N ASP A 38 6.44 -6.55 5.81
CA ASP A 38 7.79 -7.11 5.96
C ASP A 38 8.23 -7.92 4.72
N MET A 39 7.29 -8.49 3.99
CA MET A 39 7.54 -9.18 2.73
C MET A 39 7.53 -8.25 1.50
N ALA A 40 7.23 -6.96 1.68
CA ALA A 40 7.16 -5.98 0.61
C ALA A 40 8.56 -5.46 0.22
N PRO A 41 8.85 -5.32 -1.08
CA PRO A 41 10.08 -4.68 -1.52
C PRO A 41 10.07 -3.18 -1.18
N ALA A 42 11.24 -2.65 -0.80
CA ALA A 42 11.42 -1.22 -0.49
C ALA A 42 10.51 -0.71 0.64
N LEU A 43 10.35 -1.50 1.71
CA LEU A 43 9.64 -1.07 2.92
C LEU A 43 10.26 0.21 3.51
N LYS A 44 9.40 1.09 4.01
CA LYS A 44 9.72 2.36 4.69
C LYS A 44 8.77 2.56 5.87
N ASP A 45 9.14 3.40 6.82
CA ASP A 45 8.33 3.69 8.02
C ASP A 45 6.92 4.22 7.71
N ASN A 46 6.74 4.91 6.58
CA ASN A 46 5.43 5.42 6.14
C ASN A 46 4.70 4.46 5.18
N SER A 47 5.09 3.19 5.15
CA SER A 47 4.46 2.17 4.31
C SER A 47 3.15 1.71 4.89
N ARG A 48 2.15 1.52 4.02
CA ARG A 48 0.85 0.94 4.36
C ARG A 48 0.38 0.01 3.25
N LEU A 49 -0.46 -0.94 3.58
CA LEU A 49 -1.29 -1.63 2.60
C LEU A 49 -2.46 -0.71 2.26
N GLY A 50 -2.45 -0.13 1.07
CA GLY A 50 -3.49 0.83 0.64
C GLY A 50 -4.91 0.25 0.68
N CYS A 51 -5.06 -1.08 0.62
CA CYS A 51 -6.36 -1.74 0.76
C CYS A 51 -6.92 -1.71 2.20
N GLN A 52 -6.08 -1.46 3.20
CA GLN A 52 -6.48 -1.35 4.61
C GLN A 52 -6.76 0.10 5.02
N ILE A 53 -6.48 1.07 4.15
CA ILE A 53 -6.76 2.49 4.41
C ILE A 53 -8.22 2.80 4.09
N VAL A 54 -9.02 3.05 5.13
CA VAL A 54 -10.40 3.52 4.98
C VAL A 54 -10.41 5.03 4.81
N LEU A 55 -10.90 5.52 3.66
CA LEU A 55 -10.99 6.95 3.39
C LEU A 55 -12.05 7.62 4.27
N THR A 56 -11.63 8.62 5.03
CA THR A 56 -12.49 9.49 5.85
C THR A 56 -12.37 10.93 5.36
N LYS A 57 -13.26 11.81 5.81
CA LYS A 57 -13.20 13.25 5.49
C LYS A 57 -11.93 13.94 6.00
N GLU A 58 -11.28 13.38 7.01
CA GLU A 58 -10.05 13.92 7.60
C GLU A 58 -8.82 13.70 6.71
N LEU A 59 -8.95 12.77 5.76
CA LEU A 59 -7.97 12.42 4.74
C LEU A 59 -8.22 13.16 3.42
N ASP A 60 -9.07 14.18 3.40
CA ASP A 60 -9.26 15.01 2.20
C ASP A 60 -7.92 15.64 1.78
N GLY A 61 -7.58 15.47 0.50
CA GLY A 61 -6.28 15.88 -0.06
C GLY A 61 -5.10 14.94 0.24
N ILE A 62 -5.33 13.75 0.80
CA ILE A 62 -4.27 12.76 1.02
C ILE A 62 -3.54 12.43 -0.28
N THR A 63 -2.21 12.42 -0.20
CA THR A 63 -1.34 11.93 -1.28
C THR A 63 -0.67 10.64 -0.84
N VAL A 64 -0.62 9.68 -1.75
CA VAL A 64 0.12 8.42 -1.55
C VAL A 64 1.07 8.22 -2.72
N THR A 65 2.24 7.67 -2.44
CA THR A 65 3.24 7.36 -3.47
C THR A 65 3.33 5.85 -3.64
N LEU A 66 3.34 5.38 -4.89
CA LEU A 66 3.56 3.96 -5.18
C LEU A 66 5.07 3.65 -5.12
N PRO A 67 5.48 2.53 -4.49
CA PRO A 67 6.86 2.05 -4.56
C PRO A 67 7.25 1.75 -6.02
N THR A 68 8.53 1.93 -6.35
CA THR A 68 9.04 1.69 -7.71
C THR A 68 8.99 0.22 -8.14
N MET A 69 8.84 -0.69 -7.18
CA MET A 69 8.59 -2.11 -7.42
C MET A 69 7.48 -2.56 -6.49
N THR A 70 6.52 -3.29 -7.06
CA THR A 70 5.47 -3.97 -6.31
C THR A 70 5.60 -5.45 -6.62
N ARG A 71 5.68 -6.30 -5.58
CA ARG A 71 5.77 -7.76 -5.78
C ARG A 71 4.40 -8.29 -6.18
N ASN A 72 4.07 -8.17 -7.45
CA ASN A 72 2.85 -8.72 -8.00
C ASN A 72 3.06 -10.18 -8.40
N PHE A 73 2.16 -11.08 -8.00
CA PHE A 73 2.22 -12.51 -8.36
C PHE A 73 1.78 -12.75 -9.82
N TYR A 74 1.94 -11.76 -10.70
CA TYR A 74 1.46 -11.84 -12.06
C TYR A 74 2.28 -12.88 -12.82
N VAL A 75 1.60 -13.98 -13.15
CA VAL A 75 1.73 -14.59 -14.46
C VAL A 75 1.55 -13.49 -15.50
N ASP A 76 2.54 -13.33 -16.38
CA ASP A 76 2.57 -12.45 -17.55
C ASP A 76 2.83 -10.95 -17.34
N GLY A 77 4.12 -10.58 -17.32
CA GLY A 77 4.78 -9.69 -18.30
C GLY A 77 4.25 -8.27 -18.56
N HIS A 78 3.22 -7.79 -17.88
CA HIS A 78 2.60 -6.50 -18.17
C HIS A 78 3.34 -5.34 -17.48
N VAL A 79 3.93 -4.45 -18.28
CA VAL A 79 4.55 -3.21 -17.81
C VAL A 79 3.56 -2.06 -17.98
N PRO A 80 3.00 -1.49 -16.88
CA PRO A 80 2.10 -0.35 -17.00
C PRO A 80 2.87 0.87 -17.51
N LYS A 81 2.28 1.61 -18.45
CA LYS A 81 2.86 2.87 -18.93
C LYS A 81 2.82 3.92 -17.80
N PRO A 82 3.91 4.67 -17.58
CA PRO A 82 3.87 5.84 -16.72
C PRO A 82 2.88 6.86 -17.29
N HIS A 83 2.07 7.45 -16.41
CA HIS A 83 1.23 8.60 -16.72
C HIS A 83 2.03 9.89 -16.52
#